data_AF-A0A853EXD2-F1
#
_entry.id   AF-A0A853EXD2-F1
#
_cell.length_a   1.000
_cell.length_b   1.000
_cell.length_c   1.000
_cell.angle_alpha   90.00
_cell.angle_beta   90.00
_cell.angle_gamma   90.00
#
_symmetry.space_group_name_H-M   'P 1'
#
loop_
_entity.id
_entity.type
_entity.pdbx_description
1 polymer ?
#
loop_
_entity_poly.entity_id
_entity_poly.type
_entity_poly.pdbx_seq_one_letter_code
_entity_poly.pdbx_strand_id
1 'polypeptide(L)'
;MRSPCDADSFERQGDRYALALSAAHAILAARTASPPNASGASALSPELEERFTEGECDLLSDALHEVTGWPVVAVGDGDGGVVGWVHAGVRMPSGDILDARGAHGPLTWLDDWAPFVDAYGEDLEGYDAEIVEVYSAEIYGWRGRWPHLTSDAIPEYRAS
;
A
#
# COMPACT_ATOMS: atom_id res chain seq x y z
N MET A 1 -10.71 12.64 41.33
CA MET A 1 -10.77 11.65 40.23
C MET A 1 -10.92 12.41 38.92
N ARG A 2 -9.89 12.40 38.08
CA ARG A 2 -10.00 12.84 36.68
C ARG A 2 -10.01 11.56 35.83
N SER A 3 -11.01 11.40 34.98
CA SER A 3 -11.08 10.34 33.99
C SER A 3 -10.41 10.85 32.71
N PRO A 4 -9.40 10.15 32.17
CA PRO A 4 -8.81 10.47 30.87
C PRO A 4 -9.01 9.28 29.93
N CYS A 5 -10.22 9.09 29.42
CA CYS A 5 -10.50 8.25 28.26
C CYS A 5 -11.66 8.91 27.52
N ASP A 6 -11.64 8.85 26.19
CA ASP A 6 -12.69 9.30 25.26
C ASP A 6 -12.46 10.68 24.63
N ALA A 7 -11.25 10.90 24.08
CA ALA A 7 -11.02 12.05 23.17
C ALA A 7 -10.33 11.71 21.83
N ASP A 8 -9.85 10.48 21.62
CA ASP A 8 -9.33 9.97 20.34
C ASP A 8 -9.93 8.55 20.20
N SER A 9 -10.46 8.06 19.08
CA SER A 9 -10.00 8.20 17.71
C SER A 9 -11.16 7.86 16.76
N PHE A 10 -11.76 8.86 16.13
CA PHE A 10 -12.37 8.70 14.81
C PHE A 10 -11.57 9.61 13.89
N GLU A 11 -10.32 9.23 13.56
CA GLU A 11 -9.66 9.83 12.40
C GLU A 11 -10.61 9.65 11.23
N ARG A 12 -11.15 10.75 10.69
CA ARG A 12 -12.03 10.66 9.53
C ARG A 12 -11.17 10.10 8.39
N GLN A 13 -11.73 9.20 7.59
CA GLN A 13 -11.02 8.57 6.48
C GLN A 13 -10.37 9.61 5.53
N GLY A 14 -10.95 10.81 5.42
CA GLY A 14 -10.36 11.95 4.70
C GLY A 14 -9.03 12.47 5.28
N ASP A 15 -8.82 12.42 6.59
CA ASP A 15 -7.58 12.87 7.22
C ASP A 15 -6.43 11.89 6.95
N ARG A 16 -6.74 10.59 6.91
CA ARG A 16 -5.77 9.52 6.58
C ARG A 16 -5.30 9.60 5.14
N TYR A 17 -6.22 9.79 4.19
CA TYR A 17 -5.85 9.94 2.78
C TYR A 17 -5.10 11.25 2.50
N ALA A 18 -5.48 12.35 3.15
CA ALA A 18 -4.74 13.61 3.04
C ALA A 18 -3.28 13.45 3.54
N LEU A 19 -3.09 12.69 4.62
CA LEU A 19 -1.74 12.34 5.11
C LEU A 19 -0.96 11.51 4.08
N ALA A 20 -1.59 10.49 3.49
CA ALA A 20 -0.99 9.68 2.44
C ALA A 20 -0.59 10.51 1.20
N LEU A 21 -1.44 11.46 0.78
CA LEU A 21 -1.14 12.39 -0.31
C LEU A 21 0.05 13.31 0.01
N SER A 22 0.10 13.84 1.23
CA SER A 22 1.25 14.63 1.69
C SER A 22 2.54 13.81 1.69
N ALA A 23 2.47 12.55 2.13
CA ALA A 23 3.61 11.62 2.13
C ALA A 23 4.08 11.29 0.71
N ALA A 24 3.16 11.03 -0.22
CA ALA A 24 3.46 10.80 -1.62
C ALA A 24 4.22 11.98 -2.25
N HIS A 25 3.76 13.21 -1.99
CA HIS A 25 4.48 14.41 -2.46
C HIS A 25 5.89 14.54 -1.85
N ALA A 26 6.06 14.23 -0.57
CA ALA A 26 7.37 14.26 0.09
C ALA A 26 8.36 13.26 -0.53
N ILE A 27 7.90 12.02 -0.76
CA ILE A 27 8.69 10.97 -1.42
C ILE A 27 9.13 11.43 -2.81
N LEU A 28 8.20 11.94 -3.61
CA LEU A 28 8.50 12.39 -4.97
C LEU A 28 9.47 13.58 -5.00
N ALA A 29 9.29 14.55 -4.09
CA ALA A 29 10.20 15.68 -3.96
C ALA A 29 11.63 15.22 -3.63
N ALA A 30 11.79 14.31 -2.66
CA ALA A 30 13.09 13.77 -2.29
C ALA A 30 13.78 13.00 -3.44
N ARG A 31 13.00 12.28 -4.26
CA ARG A 31 13.51 11.61 -5.47
C ARG A 31 14.02 12.58 -6.52
N THR A 32 13.37 13.73 -6.70
CA THR A 32 13.86 14.74 -7.65
C THR A 32 15.13 15.45 -7.17
N ALA A 33 15.34 15.50 -5.86
CA ALA A 33 16.52 16.12 -5.24
C ALA A 33 17.74 15.18 -5.16
N SER A 34 17.52 13.86 -5.22
CA SER A 34 18.57 12.83 -5.08
C SER A 34 19.04 12.31 -6.44
N PRO A 35 20.32 11.91 -6.59
CA PRO A 35 20.78 11.26 -7.80
C PRO A 35 20.01 9.94 -8.04
N PRO A 36 19.75 9.56 -9.30
CA PRO A 36 18.83 8.48 -9.68
C PRO A 36 19.21 7.06 -9.18
N ASN A 37 20.35 6.90 -8.50
CA ASN A 37 20.85 5.62 -7.99
C ASN A 37 20.82 5.50 -6.46
N ALA A 38 20.20 6.44 -5.74
CA ALA A 38 19.98 6.32 -4.29
C ALA A 38 18.78 5.39 -4.02
N SER A 39 19.01 4.08 -4.13
CA SER A 39 18.02 3.07 -3.71
C SER A 39 17.91 3.01 -2.18
N GLY A 40 16.70 2.71 -1.69
CA GLY A 40 16.48 2.25 -0.31
C GLY A 40 16.51 3.28 0.82
N ALA A 41 16.40 4.59 0.54
CA ALA A 41 16.25 5.59 1.61
C ALA A 41 14.84 6.18 1.60
N SER A 42 14.11 5.97 2.70
CA SER A 42 12.85 6.64 2.98
C SER A 42 13.03 8.17 3.05
N ALA A 43 12.07 8.88 2.48
CA ALA A 43 11.97 10.34 2.58
C ALA A 43 11.02 10.78 3.70
N LEU A 44 10.43 9.83 4.41
CA LEU A 44 9.44 10.05 5.43
C LEU A 44 10.10 10.14 6.81
N SER A 45 9.37 10.68 7.79
CA SER A 45 9.79 10.48 9.19
C SER A 45 9.65 9.00 9.57
N PRO A 46 10.40 8.50 10.55
CA PRO A 46 10.32 7.10 10.97
C PRO A 46 8.89 6.65 11.29
N GLU A 47 8.07 7.52 11.89
CA GLU A 47 6.69 7.22 12.26
C GLU A 47 5.76 7.05 11.04
N LEU A 48 5.98 7.87 10.00
CA LEU A 48 5.21 7.76 8.76
C LEU A 48 5.68 6.57 7.91
N GLU A 49 6.99 6.32 7.90
CA GLU A 49 7.56 5.13 7.26
C GLU A 49 6.96 3.86 7.87
N GLU A 50 6.98 3.71 9.19
CA GLU A 50 6.39 2.57 9.90
C GLU A 50 4.89 2.43 9.59
N ARG A 51 4.12 3.52 9.72
CA ARG A 51 2.67 3.53 9.44
C ARG A 51 2.34 3.02 8.03
N PHE A 52 3.05 3.51 7.01
CA PHE A 52 2.81 3.12 5.63
C PHE A 52 3.55 1.85 5.21
N THR A 53 4.40 1.28 6.07
CA THR A 53 5.04 -0.02 5.85
C THR A 53 4.19 -1.14 6.44
N GLU A 54 3.54 -0.92 7.59
CA GLU A 54 2.91 -2.00 8.37
C GLU A 54 1.39 -2.02 8.33
N GLY A 55 0.71 -0.96 7.87
CA GLY A 55 -0.76 -0.94 7.94
C GLY A 55 -1.50 -0.04 6.95
N GLU A 56 -0.85 0.98 6.39
CA GLU A 56 -1.49 1.92 5.45
C GLU A 56 -0.79 1.98 4.09
N CYS A 57 -0.08 0.91 3.72
CA CYS A 57 0.62 0.83 2.43
C CYS A 57 -0.34 0.95 1.23
N ASP A 58 -1.60 0.55 1.38
CA ASP A 58 -2.67 0.73 0.40
C ASP A 58 -2.99 2.22 0.14
N LEU A 59 -3.17 2.99 1.22
CA LEU A 59 -3.46 4.43 1.13
C LEU A 59 -2.31 5.19 0.49
N LEU A 60 -1.07 4.89 0.88
CA LEU A 60 0.12 5.51 0.27
C LEU A 60 0.27 5.12 -1.20
N SER A 61 0.02 3.86 -1.55
CA SER A 61 0.13 3.38 -2.93
C SER A 61 -0.91 4.03 -3.84
N ASP A 62 -2.15 4.21 -3.37
CA ASP A 62 -3.18 4.92 -4.12
C ASP A 62 -2.86 6.42 -4.26
N ALA A 63 -2.34 7.06 -3.21
CA ALA A 63 -1.88 8.45 -3.29
C ALA A 63 -0.70 8.62 -4.28
N LEU A 64 0.27 7.71 -4.26
CA LEU A 64 1.37 7.69 -5.23
C LEU A 64 0.85 7.51 -6.65
N HIS A 65 -0.10 6.59 -6.86
CA HIS A 65 -0.76 6.41 -8.14
C HIS A 65 -1.51 7.66 -8.60
N GLU A 66 -2.27 8.32 -7.72
CA GLU A 66 -2.99 9.55 -8.05
C GLU A 66 -2.05 10.67 -8.51
N VAL A 67 -0.91 10.84 -7.84
CA VAL A 67 0.04 11.92 -8.16
C VAL A 67 0.84 11.62 -9.44
N THR A 68 1.09 10.35 -9.75
CA THR A 68 2.06 9.96 -10.81
C THR A 68 1.45 9.27 -12.02
N GLY A 69 0.27 8.67 -11.87
CA GLY A 69 -0.32 7.73 -12.81
C GLY A 69 0.42 6.38 -12.89
N TRP A 70 1.36 6.10 -11.98
CA TRP A 70 2.14 4.86 -12.01
C TRP A 70 1.30 3.67 -11.53
N PRO A 71 1.39 2.49 -12.18
CA PRO A 71 0.56 1.35 -11.82
C PRO A 71 0.84 0.90 -10.38
N VAL A 72 -0.23 0.67 -9.62
CA VAL A 72 -0.10 0.05 -8.30
C VAL A 72 0.26 -1.42 -8.47
N VAL A 73 1.20 -1.87 -7.64
CA VAL A 73 1.60 -3.26 -7.52
C VAL A 73 1.51 -3.75 -6.08
N ALA A 74 1.28 -5.05 -5.91
CA ALA A 74 1.23 -5.70 -4.60
C ALA A 74 2.00 -7.02 -4.61
N VAL A 75 2.59 -7.39 -3.47
CA VAL A 75 3.07 -8.75 -3.20
C VAL A 75 1.94 -9.54 -2.55
N GLY A 76 1.62 -10.71 -3.11
CA GLY A 76 0.64 -11.63 -2.54
C GLY A 76 0.82 -13.05 -3.07
N ASP A 77 -0.01 -13.94 -2.55
CA ASP A 77 -0.11 -15.34 -2.98
C ASP A 77 -0.61 -15.45 -4.44
N GLY A 78 -0.15 -16.51 -5.12
CA GLY A 78 -0.31 -16.92 -6.53
C GLY A 78 -1.64 -16.67 -7.24
N ASP A 79 -2.09 -17.67 -8.01
CA ASP A 79 -3.21 -17.62 -8.97
C ASP A 79 -4.59 -17.12 -8.42
N GLY A 80 -4.69 -16.80 -7.12
CA GLY A 80 -5.83 -16.14 -6.48
C GLY A 80 -5.87 -14.61 -6.62
N GLY A 81 -4.79 -13.98 -7.08
CA GLY A 81 -4.69 -12.53 -7.21
C GLY A 81 -4.42 -11.81 -5.89
N VAL A 82 -4.89 -10.58 -5.71
CA VAL A 82 -4.62 -9.75 -4.51
C VAL A 82 -5.29 -10.29 -3.22
N VAL A 83 -5.84 -11.51 -3.20
CA VAL A 83 -6.32 -12.13 -1.97
C VAL A 83 -5.11 -12.64 -1.20
N GLY A 84 -4.88 -12.16 0.03
CA GLY A 84 -3.69 -12.53 0.82
C GLY A 84 -2.42 -11.72 0.53
N TRP A 85 -2.55 -10.56 -0.12
CA TRP A 85 -1.43 -9.63 -0.27
C TRP A 85 -0.94 -9.08 1.08
N VAL A 86 0.33 -8.71 1.14
CA VAL A 86 1.01 -8.26 2.37
C VAL A 86 1.60 -6.88 2.28
N HIS A 87 1.90 -6.40 1.08
CA HIS A 87 2.40 -5.05 0.88
C HIS A 87 2.13 -4.50 -0.52
N ALA A 88 2.02 -3.18 -0.64
CA ALA A 88 1.72 -2.48 -1.87
C ALA A 88 2.70 -1.32 -2.11
N GLY A 89 2.92 -1.03 -3.39
CA GLY A 89 3.69 0.12 -3.86
C GLY A 89 3.27 0.50 -5.28
N VAL A 90 4.03 1.39 -5.93
CA VAL A 90 3.83 1.73 -7.36
C VAL A 90 5.02 1.33 -8.21
N ARG A 91 4.76 0.80 -9.40
CA ARG A 91 5.80 0.45 -10.37
C ARG A 91 6.17 1.68 -11.19
N MET A 92 7.42 2.12 -11.05
CA MET A 92 7.93 3.29 -11.75
C MET A 92 8.25 2.98 -13.21
N PRO A 93 8.44 4.01 -14.07
CA PRO A 93 8.87 3.82 -15.45
C PRO A 93 10.22 3.11 -15.60
N SER A 94 11.10 3.18 -14.59
CA SER A 94 12.37 2.44 -14.56
C SER A 94 12.19 0.93 -14.36
N GLY A 95 11.01 0.51 -13.88
CA GLY A 95 10.72 -0.87 -13.47
C GLY A 95 10.89 -1.12 -11.98
N ASP A 96 11.56 -0.24 -11.24
CA ASP A 96 11.67 -0.37 -9.77
C ASP A 96 10.33 -0.05 -9.08
N ILE A 97 10.18 -0.53 -7.86
CA ILE A 97 8.97 -0.39 -7.05
C ILE A 97 9.23 0.70 -6.00
N LEU A 98 8.28 1.62 -5.86
CA LEU A 98 8.33 2.71 -4.90
C LEU A 98 7.28 2.49 -3.80
N ASP A 99 7.72 2.48 -2.55
CA ASP A 99 6.89 2.43 -1.36
C ASP A 99 7.39 3.41 -0.27
N ALA A 100 6.89 3.26 0.96
CA ALA A 100 7.28 4.09 2.11
C ALA A 100 8.79 4.06 2.41
N ARG A 101 9.46 2.94 2.15
CA ARG A 101 10.90 2.73 2.39
C ARG A 101 11.78 3.22 1.23
N GLY A 102 11.16 3.71 0.16
CA GLY A 102 11.83 4.27 -1.00
C GLY A 102 11.79 3.34 -2.22
N ALA A 103 12.83 3.42 -3.06
CA ALA A 103 12.89 2.70 -4.32
C ALA A 103 13.61 1.36 -4.18
N HIS A 104 13.00 0.29 -4.70
CA HIS A 104 13.49 -1.08 -4.60
C HIS A 104 13.48 -1.77 -5.95
N GLY A 105 14.54 -2.52 -6.24
CA GLY A 105 14.51 -3.46 -7.36
C GLY A 105 13.41 -4.52 -7.13
N PRO A 106 12.71 -5.00 -8.17
CA PRO A 106 11.57 -5.91 -7.99
C PRO A 106 11.91 -7.19 -7.23
N LEU A 107 13.11 -7.76 -7.44
CA LEU A 107 13.56 -8.96 -6.73
C LEU A 107 13.83 -8.68 -5.25
N THR A 108 14.50 -7.57 -4.94
CA THR A 108 14.74 -7.15 -3.55
C THR A 108 13.44 -6.86 -2.81
N TRP A 109 12.47 -6.22 -3.49
CA TRP A 109 11.16 -5.98 -2.91
C TRP A 109 10.41 -7.29 -2.66
N LEU A 110 10.50 -8.25 -3.58
CA LEU A 110 9.91 -9.57 -3.38
C LEU A 110 10.58 -10.32 -2.22
N ASP A 111 11.92 -10.33 -2.14
CA ASP A 111 12.67 -10.96 -1.04
C ASP A 111 12.30 -10.38 0.33
N ASP A 112 12.06 -9.06 0.40
CA ASP A 112 11.66 -8.38 1.63
C ASP A 112 10.24 -8.79 2.09
N TRP A 113 9.31 -9.00 1.15
CA TRP A 113 7.87 -9.13 1.47
C TRP A 113 7.32 -10.55 1.36
N ALA A 114 7.90 -11.41 0.54
CA ALA A 114 7.46 -12.80 0.37
C ALA A 114 7.36 -13.58 1.69
N PRO A 115 8.29 -13.44 2.66
CA PRO A 115 8.20 -14.16 3.94
C PRO A 115 6.96 -13.82 4.77
N PHE A 116 6.30 -12.69 4.50
CA PHE A 116 5.09 -12.27 5.22
C PHE A 116 3.80 -12.86 4.62
N VAL A 117 3.86 -13.35 3.37
CA VAL A 117 2.69 -13.92 2.67
C VAL A 117 2.23 -15.22 3.36
N ASP A 118 3.20 -16.02 3.83
CA ASP A 118 2.98 -17.24 4.63
C ASP A 118 2.17 -17.01 5.90
N ALA A 119 2.29 -15.83 6.52
CA ALA A 119 1.63 -15.55 7.80
C ALA A 119 0.10 -15.38 7.69
N TYR A 120 -0.44 -15.18 6.49
CA TYR A 120 -1.87 -14.89 6.27
C TYR A 120 -2.61 -15.95 5.42
N GLY A 121 -1.89 -16.90 4.81
CA GLY A 121 -2.43 -17.86 3.85
C GLY A 121 -2.82 -19.24 4.37
N GLU A 122 -2.41 -19.62 5.59
CA GLU A 122 -2.52 -21.01 6.08
C GLU A 122 -3.96 -21.58 6.14
N ASP A 123 -5.00 -20.73 6.12
CA ASP A 123 -6.41 -21.13 6.23
C ASP A 123 -7.21 -21.08 4.90
N LEU A 124 -6.56 -20.78 3.76
CA LEU A 124 -7.25 -20.65 2.46
C LEU A 124 -6.94 -21.83 1.50
N GLU A 125 -7.99 -22.48 0.98
CA GLU A 125 -7.86 -23.50 -0.08
C GLU A 125 -7.21 -22.89 -1.33
N GLY A 126 -6.02 -23.39 -1.70
CA GLY A 126 -5.28 -22.97 -2.91
C GLY A 126 -4.00 -22.18 -2.64
N TYR A 127 -3.65 -21.95 -1.37
CA TYR A 127 -2.41 -21.29 -0.97
C TYR A 127 -1.15 -22.08 -1.38
N ASP A 128 -0.21 -21.43 -2.07
CA ASP A 128 1.10 -22.00 -2.38
C ASP A 128 2.22 -20.99 -2.07
N ALA A 129 2.87 -21.16 -0.92
CA ALA A 129 4.04 -20.42 -0.45
C ALA A 129 5.19 -20.37 -1.48
N GLU A 130 5.23 -21.31 -2.43
CA GLU A 130 6.25 -21.37 -3.47
C GLU A 130 5.96 -20.44 -4.67
N ILE A 131 4.78 -19.81 -4.73
CA ILE A 131 4.32 -18.96 -5.84
C ILE A 131 3.93 -17.57 -5.32
N VAL A 132 4.94 -16.76 -4.97
CA VAL A 132 4.76 -15.34 -4.61
C VAL A 132 5.19 -14.45 -5.77
N GLU A 133 4.30 -13.54 -6.21
CA GLU A 133 4.60 -12.65 -7.34
C GLU A 133 4.21 -11.18 -7.06
N VAL A 134 4.69 -10.29 -7.94
CA VAL A 134 4.32 -8.88 -7.97
C VAL A 134 3.24 -8.64 -9.02
N TYR A 135 2.02 -8.41 -8.57
CA TYR A 135 0.86 -8.21 -9.45
C TYR A 135 0.56 -6.74 -9.70
N SER A 136 0.00 -6.42 -10.87
CA SER A 136 -0.68 -5.13 -11.04
C SER A 136 -2.04 -5.18 -10.35
N ALA A 137 -2.26 -4.30 -9.38
CA ALA A 137 -3.50 -4.28 -8.62
C ALA A 137 -4.71 -3.80 -9.46
N GLU A 138 -4.45 -3.11 -10.58
CA GLU A 138 -5.49 -2.66 -11.53
C GLU A 138 -6.24 -3.85 -12.15
N ILE A 139 -5.57 -4.97 -12.38
CA ILE A 139 -6.14 -6.20 -12.97
C ILE A 139 -7.28 -6.73 -12.08
N TYR A 140 -7.22 -6.49 -10.78
CA TYR A 140 -8.18 -6.99 -9.79
C TYR A 140 -9.21 -5.95 -9.33
N GLY A 141 -9.13 -4.73 -9.86
CA GLY A 141 -10.03 -3.64 -9.52
C GLY A 141 -9.68 -2.97 -8.19
N TRP A 142 -8.40 -2.58 -8.01
CA TRP A 142 -7.84 -1.80 -6.90
C TRP A 142 -8.77 -0.71 -6.31
N ARG A 143 -9.64 -0.10 -7.12
CA ARG A 143 -10.64 0.91 -6.66
C ARG A 143 -12.08 0.42 -6.53
N GLY A 144 -12.42 -0.73 -7.12
CA GLY A 144 -13.79 -1.25 -7.21
C GLY A 144 -14.10 -2.43 -6.28
N ARG A 145 -13.08 -3.10 -5.73
CA ARG A 145 -13.25 -4.36 -4.99
C ARG A 145 -12.83 -4.32 -3.52
N TRP A 146 -12.48 -3.14 -3.01
CA TRP A 146 -11.94 -2.94 -1.66
C TRP A 146 -12.91 -2.13 -0.79
N PRO A 147 -13.88 -2.79 -0.13
CA PRO A 147 -14.95 -2.10 0.60
C PRO A 147 -14.47 -1.27 1.81
N HIS A 148 -13.23 -1.45 2.29
CA HIS A 148 -12.68 -0.63 3.38
C HIS A 148 -12.10 0.71 2.92
N LEU A 149 -11.86 0.91 1.62
CA LEU A 149 -11.40 2.19 1.06
C LEU A 149 -12.56 3.09 0.57
N THR A 150 -13.76 2.55 0.40
CA THR A 150 -14.93 3.29 -0.14
C THR A 150 -16.09 3.44 0.85
N SER A 151 -15.90 3.19 2.15
CA SER A 151 -17.00 3.24 3.13
C SER A 151 -17.40 4.66 3.55
N ASP A 152 -17.63 5.55 2.58
CA ASP A 152 -18.57 6.67 2.71
C ASP A 152 -19.83 6.46 1.84
N ALA A 153 -19.93 5.34 1.13
CA ALA A 153 -21.18 4.97 0.48
C ALA A 153 -22.18 4.42 1.52
N ILE A 154 -23.04 5.30 2.03
CA ILE A 154 -24.34 4.92 2.56
C ILE A 154 -24.97 3.95 1.54
N PRO A 155 -25.42 2.75 1.93
CA PRO A 155 -26.13 1.87 1.02
C PRO A 155 -27.51 2.49 0.75
N GLU A 156 -27.58 3.40 -0.23
CA GLU A 156 -28.84 3.79 -0.82
C GLU A 156 -29.33 2.66 -1.74
N TYR A 157 -30.26 1.89 -1.19
CA TYR A 157 -31.48 1.44 -1.86
C TYR A 157 -31.47 1.58 -3.39
N ARG A 158 -31.40 0.44 -4.10
CA ARG A 158 -32.17 0.28 -5.33
C ARG A 158 -32.96 -1.01 -5.27
N ALA A 159 -34.24 -0.81 -5.01
CA ALA A 159 -35.30 -1.75 -5.32
C ALA A 159 -35.31 -2.04 -6.83
N SER A 160 -35.47 -3.31 -7.17
CA SER A 160 -36.33 -3.81 -8.27
C SER A 160 -36.60 -5.28 -8.02
#